data_AF-A0A916T8S8-F1
#
_entry.id   AF-A0A916T8S8-F1
#
_cell.length_a   1.000
_cell.length_b   1.000
_cell.length_c   1.000
_cell.angle_alpha   90.00
_cell.angle_beta   90.00
_cell.angle_gamma   90.00
#
_symmetry.space_group_name_H-M   'P 1'
#
loop_
_entity.id
_entity.type
_entity.pdbx_description
1 polymer ?
#
loop_
_entity_poly.entity_id
_entity_poly.type
_entity_poly.pdbx_seq_one_letter_code
_entity_poly.pdbx_strand_id
1 'polypeptide(L)'
;MHHQMKTDGVFLDDQYIDATGKARQVFYTQNGATIHGYAESGDDLFPTLRDITFTDPEPDPQPPKHPPPQPNTESPTRRRPRLADTHARRRQERERNRKALEGEQAGQDRRAIDDPPPY
;
A
#
# COMPACT_ATOMS: atom_id res chain seq x y z
N MET A 1 4.51 4.83 -26.35
CA MET A 1 4.14 3.67 -25.51
C MET A 1 5.14 3.61 -24.35
N HIS A 2 4.91 4.39 -23.28
CA HIS A 2 5.79 4.44 -22.10
C HIS A 2 5.49 3.22 -21.24
N HIS A 3 6.28 2.16 -21.41
CA HIS A 3 6.22 0.99 -20.54
C HIS A 3 6.94 1.34 -19.25
N GLN A 4 6.26 1.20 -18.11
CA GLN A 4 6.86 1.35 -16.80
C GLN A 4 7.98 0.32 -16.69
N MET A 5 9.22 0.80 -16.76
CA MET A 5 10.42 0.01 -16.53
C MET A 5 10.38 -0.42 -15.06
N LYS A 6 9.80 -1.59 -14.77
CA LYS A 6 10.12 -2.30 -13.52
C LYS A 6 11.57 -2.72 -13.69
N THR A 7 12.47 -1.97 -13.07
CA THR A 7 13.89 -2.37 -12.93
C THR A 7 13.94 -3.82 -12.46
N ASP A 8 14.73 -4.65 -13.15
CA ASP A 8 14.83 -6.11 -13.05
C ASP A 8 15.42 -6.64 -11.73
N GLY A 9 15.13 -5.98 -10.60
CA GLY A 9 15.48 -6.42 -9.26
C GLY A 9 14.24 -6.88 -8.50
N VAL A 10 14.42 -7.79 -7.53
CA VAL A 10 13.40 -8.09 -6.54
C VAL A 10 13.27 -6.86 -5.63
N PHE A 11 12.49 -5.86 -6.07
CA PHE A 11 12.13 -4.73 -5.24
C PHE A 11 10.96 -5.13 -4.36
N LEU A 12 11.14 -5.07 -3.05
CA LEU A 12 10.02 -5.23 -2.12
C LEU A 12 9.41 -3.85 -1.90
N ASP A 13 8.18 -3.67 -2.37
CA ASP A 13 7.36 -2.50 -2.07
C ASP A 13 6.58 -2.77 -0.78
N ASP A 14 6.75 -1.92 0.23
CA ASP A 14 5.94 -1.89 1.44
C ASP A 14 5.28 -0.52 1.62
N GLN A 15 4.12 -0.52 2.25
CA GLN A 15 3.37 0.67 2.57
C GLN A 15 2.79 0.52 3.97
N TYR A 16 3.11 1.46 4.86
CA TYR A 16 2.66 1.46 6.25
C TYR A 16 2.09 2.81 6.67
N ILE A 17 1.29 2.81 7.73
CA ILE A 17 0.81 4.04 8.36
C ILE A 17 1.85 4.47 9.39
N ASP A 18 2.39 5.67 9.24
CA ASP A 18 3.36 6.23 10.19
C ASP A 18 2.68 6.67 11.50
N ALA A 19 3.49 7.10 12.48
CA ALA A 19 2.98 7.58 13.77
C ALA A 19 2.06 8.81 13.66
N THR A 20 2.08 9.50 12.52
CA THR A 20 1.21 10.65 12.24
C THR A 20 -0.10 10.26 11.54
N GLY A 21 -0.32 8.96 11.33
CA GLY A 21 -1.51 8.45 10.64
C GLY A 21 -1.42 8.53 9.11
N LYS A 22 -0.26 8.89 8.55
CA LYS A 22 -0.08 9.06 7.10
C LYS A 22 0.49 7.80 6.46
N ALA A 23 0.01 7.49 5.26
CA ALA A 23 0.55 6.38 4.48
C ALA A 23 1.94 6.74 3.94
N ARG A 24 2.93 5.92 4.27
CA ARG A 24 4.31 6.00 3.76
C ARG A 24 4.59 4.80 2.89
N GLN A 25 5.25 5.03 1.76
CA GLN A 25 5.71 3.98 0.86
C GLN A 25 7.24 3.83 0.98
N VAL A 26 7.71 2.59 0.97
CA VAL A 26 9.13 2.26 1.06
C VAL A 26 9.43 1.12 0.09
N PHE A 27 10.50 1.28 -0.67
CA PHE A 27 11.02 0.27 -1.58
C PHE A 27 12.34 -0.25 -1.06
N TYR A 28 12.42 -1.55 -0.81
CA TYR A 28 13.68 -2.21 -0.50
C TYR A 28 14.28 -2.75 -1.78
N THR A 29 15.52 -2.37 -2.04
CA THR A 29 16.30 -2.86 -3.16
C THR A 29 17.06 -4.12 -2.76
N GLN A 30 17.39 -4.96 -3.74
CA GLN A 30 18.21 -6.17 -3.53
C GLN A 30 19.60 -5.89 -2.91
N ASN A 31 20.10 -4.66 -3.01
CA ASN A 31 21.38 -4.26 -2.42
C ASN A 31 21.24 -3.83 -0.95
N GLY A 32 20.06 -4.01 -0.34
CA GLY A 32 19.76 -3.57 1.02
C GLY A 32 19.46 -2.07 1.14
N ALA A 33 19.52 -1.30 0.04
CA ALA A 33 19.15 0.12 0.09
C ALA A 33 17.64 0.26 0.29
N THR A 34 17.27 1.16 1.21
CA THR A 34 15.88 1.53 1.48
C THR A 34 15.60 2.86 0.79
N ILE A 35 14.69 2.85 -0.18
CA ILE A 35 14.24 4.04 -0.90
C ILE A 35 12.89 4.44 -0.34
N HIS A 36 12.82 5.60 0.32
CA HIS A 36 11.55 6.17 0.72
C HIS A 36 10.81 6.67 -0.52
N GLY A 37 9.63 6.12 -0.77
CA GLY A 37 8.73 6.67 -1.78
C GLY A 37 8.28 8.07 -1.35
N TYR A 38 8.00 8.92 -2.34
CA TYR A 38 7.34 10.20 -2.09
C TYR A 38 6.05 9.96 -1.30
N ALA A 39 5.68 10.87 -0.40
CA ALA A 39 4.36 10.79 0.21
C ALA A 39 3.32 10.85 -0.91
N GLU A 40 2.66 9.73 -1.24
CA GLU A 40 1.57 9.70 -2.24
C GLU A 40 0.39 10.62 -1.85
N SER A 41 0.41 11.22 -0.65
CA SER A 41 -0.49 12.32 -0.29
C SER A 41 -0.26 13.59 -1.11
N GLY A 42 0.86 13.71 -1.83
CA GLY A 42 1.22 14.91 -2.59
C GLY A 42 1.75 16.05 -1.72
N ASP A 43 1.79 15.88 -0.39
CA ASP A 43 2.19 16.91 0.57
C ASP A 43 3.63 17.41 0.38
N ASP A 44 4.52 16.56 -0.14
CA ASP A 44 5.92 16.92 -0.38
C ASP A 44 6.07 17.88 -1.56
N LEU A 45 5.15 17.81 -2.53
CA LEU A 45 5.07 18.71 -3.68
C LEU A 45 4.16 19.91 -3.41
N PHE A 46 3.11 19.70 -2.61
CA PHE A 46 2.08 20.69 -2.29
C PHE A 46 1.83 20.73 -0.78
N PRO A 47 2.67 21.46 -0.01
CA PRO A 47 2.57 21.50 1.45
C PRO A 47 1.18 21.92 1.96
N THR A 48 0.45 22.70 1.19
CA THR A 48 -0.90 23.19 1.48
C THR A 48 -1.95 22.08 1.57
N LEU A 49 -1.70 20.89 1.01
CA LEU A 49 -2.60 19.74 1.16
C LEU A 49 -2.72 19.29 2.62
N ARG A 50 -1.72 19.60 3.47
CA ARG A 50 -1.75 19.32 4.91
C ARG A 50 -2.81 20.11 5.67
N ASP A 51 -3.24 21.23 5.11
CA ASP A 51 -4.22 22.13 5.72
C ASP A 51 -5.66 21.77 5.33
N ILE A 52 -5.84 20.90 4.33
CA ILE A 52 -7.16 20.50 3.84
C ILE A 52 -7.70 19.37 4.71
N THR A 53 -8.84 19.63 5.35
CA THR A 53 -9.58 18.60 6.10
C THR A 53 -10.78 18.15 5.27
N PHE A 54 -10.84 16.86 4.94
CA PHE A 54 -12.03 16.28 4.35
C PHE A 54 -13.02 15.96 5.47
N THR A 55 -14.20 16.58 5.42
CA THR A 55 -15.34 16.19 6.25
C THR A 55 -16.17 15.18 5.46
N ASP A 56 -16.72 14.18 6.16
CA ASP A 56 -17.72 13.31 5.54
C ASP A 56 -18.86 14.19 5.00
N PRO A 57 -19.38 13.91 3.79
CA PRO A 57 -20.55 14.61 3.31
C PRO A 57 -21.68 14.40 4.32
N GLU A 58 -22.39 15.48 4.66
CA GLU A 58 -23.61 15.37 5.46
C GLU A 58 -24.53 14.34 4.77
N PRO A 59 -25.06 13.35 5.50
CA PRO A 59 -25.91 12.33 4.89
C PRO A 59 -27.07 13.05 4.20
N ASP A 60 -27.13 12.92 2.87
CA ASP A 60 -28.15 13.56 2.06
C ASP A 60 -29.54 13.18 2.64
N PRO A 61 -30.37 14.14 3.08
CA PRO A 61 -31.68 13.85 3.65
C PRO A 61 -32.59 13.12 2.65
N GLN A 62 -32.24 13.09 1.37
CA GLN A 62 -32.89 12.26 0.37
C GLN A 62 -31.86 11.44 -0.41
N PRO A 63 -31.66 10.14 -0.10
CA PRO A 63 -30.93 9.28 -1.02
C PRO A 63 -31.63 9.38 -2.39
N PRO A 64 -30.88 9.49 -3.51
CA PRO A 64 -31.48 9.43 -4.83
C PRO A 64 -32.35 8.18 -4.88
N LYS A 65 -33.64 8.38 -5.16
CA LYS A 65 -34.61 7.30 -5.38
C LYS A 65 -34.21 6.60 -6.68
N HIS A 66 -33.13 5.82 -6.63
CA HIS A 66 -32.86 4.84 -7.66
C HIS A 66 -34.05 3.87 -7.61
N PRO A 67 -34.79 3.70 -8.73
CA PRO A 67 -35.79 2.65 -8.77
C PRO A 67 -35.09 1.33 -8.39
N PRO A 68 -35.73 0.48 -7.57
CA PRO A 68 -35.13 -0.80 -7.21
C PRO A 68 -34.75 -1.52 -8.52
N PRO A 69 -33.53 -2.08 -8.60
CA PRO A 69 -33.12 -2.80 -9.79
C PRO A 69 -34.17 -3.87 -10.08
N GLN A 70 -34.77 -3.83 -11.28
CA GLN A 70 -35.70 -4.87 -11.68
C GLN A 70 -34.98 -6.22 -11.56
N PRO A 71 -35.65 -7.26 -11.04
CA PRO A 71 -35.07 -8.59 -10.92
C PRO A 71 -34.92 -9.19 -12.33
N ASN A 72 -33.95 -8.72 -13.09
CA ASN A 72 -33.48 -9.39 -14.28
C ASN A 72 -32.69 -10.61 -13.82
N THR A 73 -33.23 -11.75 -14.19
CA THR A 73 -32.69 -13.10 -14.06
C THR A 73 -31.17 -13.15 -14.28
N GLU A 74 -30.48 -13.79 -13.33
CA GLU A 74 -29.15 -14.40 -13.48
C GLU A 74 -27.93 -13.49 -13.72
N SER A 75 -27.93 -12.25 -13.27
CA SER A 75 -26.63 -11.57 -13.07
C SER A 75 -25.94 -12.17 -11.85
N PRO A 76 -24.75 -12.80 -11.95
CA PRO A 76 -24.07 -13.35 -10.79
C PRO A 76 -23.83 -12.22 -9.80
N THR A 77 -24.53 -12.26 -8.67
CA THR A 77 -24.38 -11.31 -7.59
C THR A 77 -23.01 -11.57 -6.99
N ARG A 78 -22.00 -10.85 -7.49
CA ARG A 78 -20.63 -11.02 -7.04
C ARG A 78 -20.62 -10.75 -5.54
N ARG A 79 -20.33 -11.77 -4.73
CA ARG A 79 -20.39 -11.72 -3.26
C ARG A 79 -19.53 -10.59 -2.66
N ARG A 80 -18.57 -10.05 -3.42
CA ARG A 80 -17.74 -8.90 -3.06
C ARG A 80 -17.46 -8.00 -4.26
N PRO A 81 -17.42 -6.67 -4.08
CA PRO A 81 -16.99 -5.76 -5.13
C PRO A 81 -15.51 -6.04 -5.47
N ARG A 82 -15.17 -6.01 -6.77
CA ARG A 82 -13.81 -6.27 -7.30
C ARG A 82 -12.72 -5.45 -6.59
N LEU A 83 -13.07 -4.25 -6.14
CA LEU A 83 -12.20 -3.36 -5.40
C LEU A 83 -11.80 -3.96 -4.04
N ALA A 84 -12.76 -4.50 -3.28
CA ALA A 84 -12.49 -5.13 -1.99
C ALA A 84 -11.57 -6.35 -2.13
N ASP A 85 -11.78 -7.18 -3.16
CA ASP A 85 -10.91 -8.31 -3.47
C ASP A 85 -9.48 -7.84 -3.81
N THR A 86 -9.37 -6.76 -4.58
CA THR A 86 -8.07 -6.17 -4.97
C THR A 86 -7.32 -5.64 -3.75
N HIS A 87 -8.00 -4.93 -2.84
CA HIS A 87 -7.40 -4.45 -1.60
C HIS A 87 -7.03 -5.60 -0.66
N ALA A 88 -7.84 -6.66 -0.57
CA ALA A 88 -7.50 -7.84 0.22
C ALA A 88 -6.22 -8.51 -0.32
N ARG A 89 -6.11 -8.71 -1.64
CA ARG A 89 -4.91 -9.26 -2.28
C ARG A 89 -3.67 -8.40 -1.99
N ARG A 90 -3.78 -7.08 -2.16
CA ARG A 90 -2.66 -6.15 -1.90
C ARG A 90 -2.24 -6.15 -0.42
N ARG A 91 -3.18 -6.22 0.52
CA ARG A 91 -2.86 -6.32 1.96
C ARG A 91 -2.10 -7.61 2.26
N GLN A 92 -2.57 -8.74 1.74
CA GLN A 92 -1.89 -10.03 1.92
C GLN A 92 -0.49 -10.03 1.31
N GLU A 93 -0.32 -9.42 0.13
CA GLU A 93 0.99 -9.27 -0.52
C GLU A 93 1.96 -8.44 0.34
N ARG A 94 1.50 -7.32 0.92
CA ARG A 94 2.29 -6.49 1.84
C ARG A 94 2.68 -7.22 3.12
N GLU A 95 1.75 -7.98 3.72
CA GLU A 95 2.06 -8.81 4.90
C GLU A 95 3.14 -9.84 4.59
N ARG A 96 3.15 -10.42 3.38
CA ARG A 96 4.22 -11.32 2.93
C ARG A 96 5.54 -10.59 2.76
N ASN A 97 5.54 -9.40 2.14
CA ASN A 97 6.74 -8.59 1.98
C ASN A 97 7.34 -8.20 3.34
N ARG A 98 6.50 -7.83 4.31
CA ARG A 98 6.94 -7.49 5.67
C ARG A 98 7.60 -8.67 6.38
N LYS A 99 7.01 -9.87 6.28
CA LYS A 99 7.62 -11.10 6.82
C LYS A 99 8.93 -11.48 6.11
N ALA A 100 9.03 -11.26 4.81
CA ALA A 100 10.26 -11.50 4.06
C ALA A 100 11.38 -10.59 4.56
N LEU A 101 11.09 -9.31 4.79
CA LEU A 101 12.05 -8.34 5.34
C LEU A 101 12.50 -8.72 6.76
N GLU A 102 11.56 -9.08 7.65
CA GLU A 102 11.89 -9.54 9.02
C GLU A 102 12.83 -10.76 9.00
N GLY A 103 12.61 -11.69 8.07
CA GLY A 103 13.47 -12.86 7.89
C GLY A 103 14.88 -12.52 7.36
N GLU A 104 14.98 -11.58 6.42
CA GLU A 104 16.27 -11.10 5.91
C GLU A 104 17.07 -10.35 6.98
N GLN A 105 16.43 -9.46 7.74
CA GLN A 105 17.06 -8.75 8.86
C GLN A 105 17.56 -9.72 9.94
N ALA A 106 16.73 -10.68 10.36
CA ALA A 106 17.15 -11.71 11.32
C ALA A 106 18.32 -12.57 10.78
N GLY A 107 18.39 -12.78 9.47
CA GLY A 107 19.52 -13.47 8.82
C GLY A 107 20.79 -12.62 8.78
N GLN A 108 20.67 -11.31 8.53
CA GLN A 108 21.78 -10.35 8.56
C GLN A 108 22.36 -10.19 9.97
N ASP A 109 21.51 -10.05 10.99
CA ASP A 109 21.94 -9.94 12.39
C ASP A 109 22.70 -11.18 12.85
N ARG A 110 22.22 -12.39 12.50
CA ARG A 110 22.93 -13.64 12.79
C ARG A 110 24.31 -13.69 12.13
N ARG A 111 24.42 -13.29 10.85
CA ARG A 111 25.71 -13.23 10.14
C ARG A 111 26.67 -12.22 10.74
N ALA A 112 26.17 -11.07 11.22
CA ALA A 112 26.98 -10.06 11.89
C ALA A 112 27.50 -10.51 13.27
N ILE A 113 26.77 -11.40 13.96
CA ILE A 113 27.22 -12.06 15.19
C ILE A 113 28.30 -13.10 14.89
N ASP A 114 28.12 -13.88 13.82
CA ASP A 114 29.01 -14.98 13.45
C ASP A 114 30.33 -14.50 12.79
N ASP A 115 30.32 -13.33 12.13
CA ASP A 115 31.48 -12.77 11.43
C ASP A 115 31.61 -11.25 11.72
N PRO A 116 32.14 -10.86 12.89
CA PRO A 116 32.24 -9.47 13.28
C PRO A 116 33.24 -8.71 12.39
N PRO A 117 33.03 -7.41 12.14
CA PRO A 117 33.91 -6.63 11.27
C PRO A 117 35.34 -6.59 11.82
N PRO A 118 36.38 -6.69 10.96
CA PRO A 118 37.76 -6.57 11.39
C PRO A 118 38.05 -5.15 11.88
N TYR A 119 38.83 -5.04 12.96
CA TYR A 119 39.32 -3.79 13.55
C TYR A 119 40.27 -3.04 12.62
#